data_AF-A0A975GP30-F1
#
_entry.id   AF-A0A975GP30-F1
#
_cell.length_a   1.000
_cell.length_b   1.000
_cell.length_c   1.000
_cell.angle_alpha   90.00
_cell.angle_beta   90.00
_cell.angle_gamma   90.00
#
_symmetry.space_group_name_H-M   'P 1'
#
loop_
_entity.id
_entity.type
_entity.pdbx_description
1 polymer ?
#
loop_
_entity_poly.entity_id
_entity_poly.type
_entity_poly.pdbx_seq_one_letter_code
_entity_poly.pdbx_strand_id
1 'polypeptide(L)'
;MKKEIQGLGKAKKRLRPYYNKVKYGKIYPVLNMAWLCYGRPLIRRYHTSRIRHLIKEDTFQDVKTFCMFMGHSRSGHSLISALLDAHPDIVLSDDLDALKYIDAGFGKTDMYHLILAKSHSHARAGRIRDGRRGKAYYSYAVPGQWQGTCRKIQIIGDKKGGMTAKRLTANPGLLQQLRRTVDTSVKLIVVIRNPYDNISTRFLRHNRQNTLMHYIDNYFSACRRINDVRKYINPSDILFVRHEAFIENPEQELTQTCRFLGAGISAEYAKACASIVYKSPVKSRHEIQWEPGLIEIVRTRMARFDFLAGYSYEN
;
A
#
# COMPACT_ATOMS: atom_id res chain seq x y z
N MET A 1 -36.25 34.78 -32.49
CA MET A 1 -34.90 34.56 -33.04
C MET A 1 -33.91 34.44 -31.89
N LYS A 2 -33.64 33.21 -31.44
CA LYS A 2 -32.68 32.87 -30.38
C LYS A 2 -31.62 31.95 -30.99
N LYS A 3 -30.37 32.41 -31.03
CA LYS A 3 -29.17 31.58 -31.22
C LYS A 3 -28.61 31.30 -29.82
N GLU A 4 -28.30 30.03 -29.53
CA GLU A 4 -27.01 29.57 -28.98
C GLU A 4 -27.13 28.16 -28.37
N ILE A 5 -26.57 27.20 -29.12
CA ILE A 5 -25.77 26.04 -28.69
C ILE A 5 -26.43 25.03 -27.73
N GLN A 6 -27.12 24.07 -28.35
CA GLN A 6 -27.27 22.69 -27.89
C GLN A 6 -25.91 21.98 -27.83
N GLY A 7 -25.72 21.04 -26.88
CA GLY A 7 -24.77 19.95 -27.11
C GLY A 7 -24.04 19.29 -25.94
N LEU A 8 -24.59 19.18 -24.73
CA LEU A 8 -24.03 18.26 -23.70
C LEU A 8 -24.74 16.91 -23.75
N GLY A 9 -24.39 16.11 -24.76
CA GLY A 9 -24.84 14.74 -24.91
C GLY A 9 -23.71 13.84 -25.40
N LYS A 10 -23.40 12.81 -24.59
CA LYS A 10 -22.66 11.58 -24.94
C LYS A 10 -21.13 11.65 -25.01
N ALA A 11 -20.47 11.29 -23.91
CA ALA A 11 -19.14 10.67 -23.93
C ALA A 11 -19.03 9.49 -22.93
N LYS A 12 -19.95 8.51 -23.04
CA LYS A 12 -19.64 7.11 -22.72
C LYS A 12 -19.19 6.45 -24.01
N LYS A 13 -17.88 6.20 -24.18
CA LYS A 13 -17.36 5.10 -25.00
C LYS A 13 -15.84 4.91 -24.80
N ARG A 14 -15.52 3.74 -24.22
CA ARG A 14 -14.35 2.89 -24.49
C ARG A 14 -12.96 3.39 -24.06
N LEU A 15 -12.62 3.07 -22.82
CA LEU A 15 -11.25 2.66 -22.46
C LEU A 15 -10.93 1.37 -23.25
N ARG A 16 -9.93 1.41 -24.12
CA ARG A 16 -9.25 0.23 -24.68
C ARG A 16 -7.77 0.28 -24.29
N PRO A 17 -7.13 -0.89 -24.09
CA PRO A 17 -5.80 -0.99 -23.50
C PRO A 17 -4.69 -0.59 -24.48
N TYR A 18 -3.66 0.07 -23.95
CA TYR A 18 -2.40 0.34 -24.64
C TYR A 18 -1.64 -0.98 -24.87
N TYR A 19 -1.77 -1.54 -26.07
CA TYR A 19 -0.76 -2.40 -26.70
C TYR A 19 -0.62 -1.87 -28.13
N ASN A 20 0.47 -1.17 -28.42
CA ASN A 20 0.76 -0.79 -29.80
C ASN A 20 1.61 -1.86 -30.47
N LYS A 21 1.01 -2.40 -31.53
CA LYS A 21 1.64 -3.19 -32.59
C LYS A 21 2.85 -2.43 -33.16
N VAL A 22 3.92 -3.16 -33.37
CA VAL A 22 5.05 -2.80 -34.23
C VAL A 22 4.52 -2.54 -35.64
N LYS A 23 4.74 -1.35 -36.17
CA LYS A 23 4.75 -1.11 -37.62
C LYS A 23 5.64 0.09 -37.93
N TYR A 24 6.60 -0.14 -38.82
CA TYR A 24 7.56 0.81 -39.39
C TYR A 24 8.73 1.24 -38.49
N GLY A 25 9.61 0.30 -38.14
CA GLY A 25 11.08 0.42 -38.23
C GLY A 25 11.83 1.69 -37.78
N LYS A 26 11.22 2.60 -37.01
CA LYS A 26 11.83 3.79 -36.44
C LYS A 26 11.38 3.93 -34.99
N ILE A 27 12.33 3.78 -34.07
CA ILE A 27 12.12 4.02 -32.65
C ILE A 27 12.12 5.54 -32.45
N TYR A 28 10.92 6.14 -32.40
CA TYR A 28 10.78 7.48 -31.85
C TYR A 28 10.73 7.35 -30.32
N PRO A 29 11.51 8.13 -29.55
CA PRO A 29 11.38 8.13 -28.10
C PRO A 29 9.99 8.64 -27.80
N VAL A 30 9.12 7.74 -27.31
CA VAL A 30 7.84 8.11 -26.73
C VAL A 30 8.17 8.89 -25.47
N LEU A 31 8.38 10.19 -25.62
CA LEU A 31 8.37 11.16 -24.53
C LEU A 31 7.08 10.88 -23.75
N ASN A 32 7.29 10.39 -22.54
CA ASN A 32 6.33 9.60 -21.80
C ASN A 32 5.07 10.44 -21.51
N MET A 33 3.96 10.18 -22.20
CA MET A 33 2.66 10.84 -21.93
C MET A 33 2.25 10.72 -20.44
N ALA A 34 2.72 9.71 -19.71
CA ALA A 34 2.55 9.62 -18.27
C ALA A 34 3.30 10.71 -17.48
N TRP A 35 4.47 11.14 -17.96
CA TRP A 35 5.25 12.26 -17.41
C TRP A 35 4.50 13.58 -17.60
N LEU A 36 3.92 13.83 -18.78
CA LEU A 36 3.13 15.02 -19.07
C LEU A 36 1.79 15.05 -18.30
N CYS A 37 1.08 13.92 -18.19
CA CYS A 37 -0.25 13.87 -17.59
C CYS A 37 -0.26 13.69 -16.06
N TYR A 38 0.73 13.01 -15.48
CA TYR A 38 0.75 12.69 -14.04
C TYR A 38 1.98 13.21 -13.31
N GLY A 39 3.11 13.35 -14.00
CA GLY A 39 4.35 13.85 -13.43
C GLY A 39 4.38 15.36 -13.29
N ARG A 40 4.16 16.08 -14.38
CA ARG A 40 4.17 17.55 -14.43
C ARG A 40 3.29 18.21 -13.37
N PRO A 41 2.03 17.81 -13.11
CA PRO A 41 1.20 18.50 -12.10
C PRO A 41 1.62 18.23 -10.65
N LEU A 42 2.10 17.03 -10.34
CA LEU A 42 2.58 16.67 -8.99
C LEU A 42 3.97 17.22 -8.71
N ILE A 43 4.87 17.15 -9.69
CA ILE A 43 6.19 17.78 -9.64
C ILE A 43 6.04 19.31 -9.65
N ARG A 44 5.12 19.89 -10.43
CA ARG A 44 4.82 21.33 -10.38
C ARG A 44 4.25 21.72 -9.02
N ARG A 45 3.31 20.95 -8.45
CA ARG A 45 2.84 21.13 -7.06
C ARG A 45 3.99 21.00 -6.05
N TYR A 46 4.93 20.09 -6.28
CA TYR A 46 6.11 19.88 -5.45
C TYR A 46 7.10 21.05 -5.55
N HIS A 47 7.45 21.49 -6.76
CA HIS A 47 8.28 22.67 -7.02
C HIS A 47 7.63 23.98 -6.58
N THR A 48 6.30 24.07 -6.54
CA THR A 48 5.56 25.22 -5.99
C THR A 48 5.25 25.07 -4.49
N SER A 49 5.58 23.94 -3.85
CA SER A 49 5.29 23.73 -2.44
C SER A 49 6.35 24.36 -1.55
N ARG A 50 5.92 24.97 -0.43
CA ARG A 50 6.77 25.47 0.68
C ARG A 50 7.72 24.42 1.31
N ILE A 51 7.73 23.19 0.81
CA ILE A 51 8.54 22.07 1.30
C ILE A 51 10.01 22.23 0.87
N ARG A 52 10.30 22.93 -0.24
CA ARG A 52 11.68 23.11 -0.74
C ARG A 52 12.62 23.78 0.26
N HIS A 53 12.12 24.68 1.12
CA HIS A 53 12.92 25.32 2.16
C HIS A 53 13.20 24.42 3.38
N LEU A 54 12.49 23.29 3.51
CA LEU A 54 12.65 22.34 4.62
C LEU A 54 13.55 21.15 4.25
N ILE A 55 13.89 20.98 2.97
CA ILE A 55 14.63 19.84 2.47
C ILE A 55 15.98 20.32 1.95
N LYS A 56 17.05 19.99 2.69
CA LYS A 56 18.44 20.25 2.31
C LYS A 56 18.91 19.27 1.23
N GLU A 57 19.96 19.59 0.48
CA GLU A 57 20.50 18.74 -0.59
C GLU A 57 20.86 17.32 -0.12
N ASP A 58 21.18 17.17 1.17
CA ASP A 58 21.66 15.94 1.79
C ASP A 58 20.56 15.10 2.48
N THR A 59 19.29 15.51 2.39
CA THR A 59 18.16 14.92 3.15
C THR A 59 18.03 13.40 2.99
N PHE A 60 18.47 12.84 1.86
CA PHE A 60 18.31 11.42 1.54
C PHE A 60 19.61 10.61 1.54
N GLN A 61 20.74 11.21 1.91
CA GLN A 61 22.05 10.56 1.84
C GLN A 61 22.14 9.31 2.73
N ASP A 62 21.34 9.27 3.81
CA ASP A 62 21.37 8.23 4.82
C ASP A 62 20.30 7.15 4.65
N VAL A 63 19.54 7.20 3.56
CA VAL A 63 18.54 6.17 3.27
C VAL A 63 19.26 4.85 2.97
N LYS A 64 18.96 3.81 3.76
CA LYS A 64 19.54 2.47 3.65
C LYS A 64 18.54 1.43 3.15
N THR A 65 17.24 1.67 3.39
CA THR A 65 16.18 0.73 3.07
C THR A 65 15.01 1.44 2.39
N PHE A 66 14.57 0.89 1.26
CA PHE A 66 13.30 1.18 0.63
C PHE A 66 12.22 0.16 1.04
N CYS A 67 11.21 0.61 1.79
CA CYS A 67 10.14 -0.24 2.29
C CYS A 67 8.91 -0.20 1.37
N MET A 68 8.35 -1.38 1.07
CA MET A 68 7.11 -1.51 0.33
C MET A 68 6.13 -2.41 1.05
N PHE A 69 4.84 -2.20 0.78
CA PHE A 69 3.81 -3.13 1.23
C PHE A 69 3.24 -3.91 0.06
N MET A 70 2.92 -5.17 0.32
CA MET A 70 2.18 -6.06 -0.54
C MET A 70 1.07 -6.75 0.25
N GLY A 71 -0.02 -7.15 -0.39
CA GLY A 71 -1.03 -7.98 0.24
C GLY A 71 -2.45 -7.66 -0.21
N HIS A 72 -3.43 -8.16 0.54
CA HIS A 72 -4.84 -7.96 0.26
C HIS A 72 -5.33 -6.59 0.72
N SER A 73 -6.29 -6.00 0.02
CA SER A 73 -6.97 -4.85 0.60
C SER A 73 -7.68 -5.26 1.88
N ARG A 74 -7.68 -4.41 2.91
CA ARG A 74 -8.36 -4.63 4.21
C ARG A 74 -7.70 -5.64 5.16
N SER A 75 -6.39 -5.86 5.05
CA SER A 75 -5.63 -6.68 6.00
C SER A 75 -4.92 -5.90 7.12
N GLY A 76 -5.02 -4.56 7.13
CA GLY A 76 -4.41 -3.72 8.19
C GLY A 76 -3.13 -3.00 7.79
N HIS A 77 -2.73 -3.03 6.51
CA HIS A 77 -1.55 -2.30 6.01
C HIS A 77 -1.50 -0.83 6.43
N SER A 78 -2.64 -0.14 6.45
CA SER A 78 -2.69 1.29 6.81
C SER A 78 -2.43 1.55 8.29
N LEU A 79 -2.75 0.61 9.20
CA LEU A 79 -2.37 0.72 10.61
C LEU A 79 -0.85 0.57 10.72
N ILE A 80 -0.31 -0.57 10.26
CA ILE A 80 1.12 -0.87 10.39
C ILE A 80 1.99 0.19 9.70
N SER A 81 1.62 0.63 8.50
CA SER A 81 2.32 1.72 7.81
C SER A 81 2.27 3.04 8.57
N ALA A 82 1.18 3.34 9.28
CA ALA A 82 1.06 4.56 10.08
C ALA A 82 1.91 4.49 11.35
N LEU A 83 1.99 3.31 11.99
CA LEU A 83 2.85 3.08 13.15
C LEU A 83 4.33 3.20 12.77
N LEU A 84 4.74 2.56 11.67
CA LEU A 84 6.12 2.65 11.18
C LEU A 84 6.50 4.10 10.82
N ASP A 85 5.62 4.84 10.14
CA ASP A 85 5.86 6.25 9.81
C ASP A 85 5.78 7.19 11.04
N ALA A 86 5.41 6.68 12.21
CA ALA A 86 5.56 7.41 13.47
C ALA A 86 6.98 7.32 14.06
N HIS A 87 7.86 6.50 13.46
CA HIS A 87 9.23 6.30 13.92
C HIS A 87 10.13 7.49 13.53
N PRO A 88 11.11 7.91 14.38
CA PRO A 88 12.00 9.03 14.09
C PRO A 88 12.77 8.92 12.77
N ASP A 89 13.06 7.69 12.33
CA ASP A 89 13.93 7.44 11.18
C ASP A 89 13.26 6.75 9.98
N ILE A 90 11.92 6.62 10.00
CA ILE A 90 11.16 5.96 8.94
C ILE A 90 10.14 6.94 8.35
N VAL A 91 10.11 7.06 7.02
CA VAL A 91 9.09 7.83 6.30
C VAL A 91 8.36 6.92 5.31
N LEU A 92 7.06 6.72 5.50
CA LEU A 92 6.22 5.95 4.59
C LEU A 92 5.08 6.80 4.08
N SER A 93 4.97 6.90 2.75
CA SER A 93 3.74 7.37 2.16
C SER A 93 2.68 6.29 2.24
N ASP A 94 1.45 6.76 2.31
CA ASP A 94 0.29 5.90 2.23
C ASP A 94 -0.43 6.17 0.91
N ASP A 95 -0.64 5.10 0.15
CA ASP A 95 -1.40 5.08 -1.10
C ASP A 95 -0.82 5.93 -2.26
N LEU A 96 0.48 6.23 -2.28
CA LEU A 96 1.13 6.97 -3.39
C LEU A 96 1.19 6.14 -4.69
N ASP A 97 1.38 4.82 -4.57
CA ASP A 97 1.63 3.91 -5.69
C ASP A 97 3.01 4.17 -6.33
N ALA A 98 4.08 4.10 -5.53
CA ALA A 98 5.45 4.43 -5.94
C ALA A 98 5.90 3.71 -7.22
N LEU A 99 5.50 2.44 -7.41
CA LEU A 99 5.79 1.67 -8.61
C LEU A 99 5.24 2.29 -9.90
N LYS A 100 4.15 3.07 -9.83
CA LYS A 100 3.64 3.83 -10.97
C LYS A 100 4.67 4.84 -11.48
N TYR A 101 5.40 5.47 -10.56
CA TYR A 101 6.38 6.50 -10.87
C TYR A 101 7.69 5.89 -11.36
N ILE A 102 8.11 4.77 -10.75
CA ILE A 102 9.24 3.97 -11.25
C ILE A 102 8.99 3.54 -12.70
N ASP A 103 7.82 2.95 -12.97
CA ASP A 103 7.42 2.53 -14.33
C ASP A 103 7.38 3.71 -15.32
N ALA A 104 7.10 4.92 -14.83
CA ALA A 104 7.13 6.15 -15.61
C ALA A 104 8.54 6.78 -15.78
N GLY A 105 9.59 6.16 -15.23
CA GLY A 105 10.98 6.61 -15.36
C GLY A 105 11.43 7.65 -14.33
N PHE A 106 10.73 7.78 -13.20
CA PHE A 106 11.12 8.72 -12.14
C PHE A 106 12.42 8.26 -11.46
N GLY A 107 13.31 9.22 -11.18
CA GLY A 107 14.53 8.98 -10.43
C GLY A 107 14.30 8.83 -8.93
N LYS A 108 15.36 8.41 -8.23
CA LYS A 108 15.41 8.23 -6.77
C LYS A 108 14.90 9.45 -6.00
N THR A 109 15.50 10.60 -6.27
CA THR A 109 15.23 11.85 -5.55
C THR A 109 13.79 12.33 -5.73
N ASP A 110 13.28 12.30 -6.97
CA ASP A 110 11.88 12.67 -7.25
C ASP A 110 10.90 11.76 -6.51
N MET A 111 11.16 10.44 -6.51
CA MET A 111 10.31 9.49 -5.81
C MET A 111 10.32 9.74 -4.29
N TYR A 112 11.49 9.96 -3.69
CA TYR A 112 11.61 10.21 -2.26
C TYR A 112 10.92 11.50 -1.83
N HIS A 113 11.02 12.54 -2.66
CA HIS A 113 10.27 13.77 -2.47
C HIS A 113 8.75 13.59 -2.52
N LEU A 114 8.24 12.79 -3.46
CA LEU A 114 6.82 12.46 -3.53
C LEU A 114 6.35 11.70 -2.29
N ILE A 115 7.15 10.75 -1.81
CA ILE A 115 6.86 9.98 -0.60
C ILE A 115 6.79 10.90 0.61
N LEU A 116 7.81 11.73 0.81
CA LEU A 116 7.89 12.67 1.93
C LEU A 116 6.71 13.67 1.91
N ALA A 117 6.43 14.27 0.76
CA ALA A 117 5.31 15.20 0.61
C ALA A 117 3.97 14.53 0.93
N LYS A 118 3.78 13.26 0.52
CA LYS A 118 2.56 12.50 0.79
C LYS A 118 2.43 12.12 2.27
N SER A 119 3.50 11.66 2.93
CA SER A 119 3.50 11.36 4.38
C SER A 119 3.17 12.62 5.18
N HIS A 120 3.84 13.73 4.91
CA HIS A 120 3.60 15.01 5.57
C HIS A 120 2.17 15.53 5.34
N SER A 121 1.65 15.45 4.11
CA SER A 121 0.26 15.84 3.82
C SER A 121 -0.76 15.00 4.60
N HIS A 122 -0.54 13.69 4.76
CA HIS A 122 -1.42 12.82 5.51
C HIS A 122 -1.35 13.05 7.02
N ALA A 123 -0.17 13.38 7.55
CA ALA A 123 -0.01 13.76 8.94
C ALA A 123 -0.75 15.06 9.27
N ARG A 124 -0.61 16.10 8.41
CA ARG A 124 -1.34 17.36 8.56
C ARG A 124 -2.86 17.20 8.49
N ALA A 125 -3.34 16.22 7.71
CA ALA A 125 -4.75 15.85 7.66
C ALA A 125 -5.19 14.96 8.84
N GLY A 126 -4.36 14.83 9.90
CA GLY A 126 -4.70 14.08 11.11
C GLY A 126 -4.76 12.58 10.93
N ARG A 127 -4.17 12.01 9.87
CA ARG A 127 -4.17 10.57 9.56
C ARG A 127 -5.59 9.97 9.51
N ILE A 128 -6.57 10.77 9.09
CA ILE A 128 -7.98 10.39 9.06
C ILE A 128 -8.25 9.36 7.97
N ARG A 129 -9.14 8.40 8.28
CA ARG A 129 -9.62 7.34 7.40
C ARG A 129 -11.13 7.24 7.43
N ASP A 130 -11.68 6.91 6.28
CA ASP A 130 -13.10 6.61 6.16
C ASP A 130 -13.43 5.31 6.89
N GLY A 131 -14.44 5.40 7.75
CA GLY A 131 -15.13 4.25 8.32
C GLY A 131 -15.73 3.33 7.26
N ARG A 132 -16.27 2.18 7.69
CA ARG A 132 -17.21 1.44 6.84
C ARG A 132 -18.49 2.27 6.66
N ARG A 133 -19.30 2.01 5.63
CA ARG A 133 -20.57 2.73 5.41
C ARG A 133 -21.38 2.78 6.71
N GLY A 134 -21.78 3.98 7.13
CA GLY A 134 -22.50 4.21 8.38
C GLY A 134 -21.65 4.17 9.67
N LYS A 135 -20.32 4.02 9.57
CA LYS A 135 -19.39 4.13 10.69
C LYS A 135 -18.60 5.43 10.61
N ALA A 136 -18.28 6.00 11.78
CA ALA A 136 -17.51 7.22 11.90
C ALA A 136 -16.13 7.12 11.25
N TYR A 137 -15.58 8.27 10.90
CA TYR A 137 -14.16 8.40 10.57
C TYR A 137 -13.30 7.97 11.77
N TYR A 138 -12.10 7.49 11.48
CA TYR A 138 -11.12 7.13 12.51
C TYR A 138 -9.74 7.65 12.11
N SER A 139 -8.84 7.79 13.08
CA SER A 139 -7.48 8.29 12.87
C SER A 139 -6.45 7.21 13.23
N TYR A 140 -5.35 7.18 12.48
CA TYR A 140 -4.13 6.46 12.87
C TYR A 140 -3.01 7.43 13.28
N ALA A 141 -3.37 8.60 13.80
CA ALA A 141 -2.41 9.52 14.40
C ALA A 141 -1.80 8.87 15.64
N VAL A 142 -0.48 8.96 15.79
CA VAL A 142 0.22 8.56 17.02
C VAL A 142 0.73 9.85 17.69
N PRO A 143 0.03 10.37 18.71
CA PRO A 143 0.39 11.64 19.33
C PRO A 143 1.81 11.64 19.89
N GLY A 144 2.52 12.77 19.74
CA GLY A 144 3.89 12.93 20.24
C GLY A 144 4.95 12.15 19.47
N GLN A 145 4.60 11.52 18.34
CA GLN A 145 5.52 10.78 17.49
C GLN A 145 5.78 11.49 16.16
N TRP A 146 6.51 10.85 15.25
CA TRP A 146 7.17 11.51 14.12
C TRP A 146 6.36 11.55 12.83
N GLN A 147 5.06 11.23 12.84
CA GLN A 147 4.27 11.17 11.61
C GLN A 147 4.29 12.50 10.84
N GLY A 148 4.77 12.45 9.59
CA GLY A 148 4.92 13.63 8.73
C GLY A 148 6.13 14.52 9.05
N THR A 149 7.00 14.09 9.96
CA THR A 149 8.32 14.66 10.22
C THR A 149 9.33 13.52 10.31
N CYS A 150 10.61 13.82 10.56
CA CYS A 150 11.62 12.81 10.81
C CYS A 150 12.82 13.46 11.48
N ARG A 151 13.55 12.69 12.28
CA ARG A 151 14.88 13.07 12.78
C ARG A 151 15.89 12.94 11.65
N LYS A 152 15.92 11.77 11.01
CA LYS A 152 16.86 11.41 9.96
C LYS A 152 16.30 10.27 9.12
N ILE A 153 16.15 10.44 7.81
CA ILE A 153 15.51 9.44 6.97
C ILE A 153 16.49 8.28 6.69
N GLN A 154 16.33 7.15 7.40
CA GLN A 154 17.08 5.93 7.15
C GLN A 154 16.28 4.92 6.34
N ILE A 155 14.97 4.91 6.53
CA ILE A 155 14.04 4.05 5.81
C ILE A 155 13.00 4.94 5.14
N ILE A 156 12.76 4.73 3.86
CA ILE A 156 11.72 5.44 3.11
C ILE A 156 10.88 4.46 2.31
N GLY A 157 9.62 4.75 2.03
CA GLY A 157 8.79 3.78 1.34
C GLY A 157 7.38 4.19 1.03
N ASP A 158 6.63 3.28 0.42
CA ASP A 158 5.23 3.47 0.10
C ASP A 158 4.39 2.23 0.43
N LYS A 159 3.25 2.48 1.06
CA LYS A 159 2.20 1.49 1.25
C LYS A 159 1.19 1.58 0.11
N LYS A 160 1.25 0.61 -0.81
CA LYS A 160 0.19 0.34 -1.80
C LYS A 160 -0.13 -1.15 -1.96
N GLY A 161 -0.26 -1.86 -0.84
CA GLY A 161 -0.40 -3.33 -0.74
C GLY A 161 -0.98 -4.07 -1.96
N GLY A 162 -2.27 -3.85 -2.23
CA GLY A 162 -2.97 -4.54 -3.32
C GLY A 162 -2.53 -4.15 -4.73
N MET A 163 -2.06 -2.91 -4.95
CA MET A 163 -1.58 -2.48 -6.27
C MET A 163 -0.15 -2.93 -6.49
N THR A 164 0.69 -2.94 -5.46
CA THR A 164 2.05 -3.49 -5.51
C THR A 164 2.03 -4.90 -6.08
N ALA A 165 1.23 -5.79 -5.50
CA ALA A 165 1.09 -7.16 -5.99
C ALA A 165 0.67 -7.22 -7.47
N LYS A 166 -0.29 -6.37 -7.87
CA LYS A 166 -0.78 -6.28 -9.26
C LYS A 166 0.31 -5.85 -10.24
N ARG A 167 1.02 -4.76 -9.93
CA ARG A 167 2.05 -4.19 -10.79
C ARG A 167 3.22 -5.15 -10.96
N LEU A 168 3.70 -5.74 -9.87
CA LEU A 168 4.82 -6.67 -9.90
C LEU A 168 4.48 -7.99 -10.61
N THR A 169 3.22 -8.45 -10.53
CA THR A 169 2.80 -9.62 -11.33
C THR A 169 2.69 -9.27 -12.82
N ALA A 170 2.18 -8.08 -13.14
CA ALA A 170 2.01 -7.64 -14.54
C ALA A 170 3.34 -7.32 -15.23
N ASN A 171 4.32 -6.81 -14.48
CA ASN A 171 5.66 -6.51 -14.94
C ASN A 171 6.69 -6.93 -13.86
N PRO A 172 7.18 -8.19 -13.89
CA PRO A 172 8.19 -8.66 -12.93
C PRO A 172 9.50 -7.86 -12.98
N GLY A 173 9.86 -7.31 -14.14
CA GLY A 173 11.04 -6.45 -14.32
C GLY A 173 10.97 -5.14 -13.52
N LEU A 174 9.78 -4.73 -13.10
CA LEU A 174 9.57 -3.50 -12.34
C LEU A 174 10.22 -3.53 -10.96
N LEU A 175 10.33 -4.71 -10.33
CA LEU A 175 11.06 -4.86 -9.06
C LEU A 175 12.55 -4.61 -9.26
N GLN A 176 13.12 -5.12 -10.35
CA GLN A 176 14.53 -4.90 -10.67
C GLN A 176 14.80 -3.44 -11.03
N GLN A 177 13.87 -2.80 -11.75
CA GLN A 177 13.93 -1.37 -12.04
C GLN A 177 13.90 -0.54 -10.76
N LEU A 178 12.97 -0.83 -9.83
CA LEU A 178 12.93 -0.19 -8.52
C LEU A 178 14.27 -0.32 -7.79
N ARG A 179 14.81 -1.55 -7.68
CA ARG A 179 16.10 -1.82 -7.01
C ARG A 179 17.23 -0.97 -7.59
N ARG A 180 17.33 -0.89 -8.93
CA ARG A 180 18.32 -0.05 -9.62
C ARG A 180 18.11 1.44 -9.37
N THR A 181 16.86 1.90 -9.34
CA THR A 181 16.55 3.31 -9.11
C THR A 181 16.87 3.74 -7.69
N VAL A 182 16.50 2.96 -6.68
CA VAL A 182 16.69 3.37 -5.28
C VAL A 182 18.09 3.11 -4.75
N ASP A 183 18.78 2.14 -5.34
CA ASP A 183 20.15 1.75 -5.01
C ASP A 183 20.37 1.58 -3.49
N THR A 184 19.44 0.86 -2.87
CA THR A 184 19.35 0.57 -1.43
C THR A 184 18.64 -0.77 -1.23
N SER A 185 18.64 -1.31 0.00
CA SER A 185 17.92 -2.55 0.29
C SER A 185 16.41 -2.36 0.05
N VAL A 186 15.78 -3.21 -0.75
CA VAL A 186 14.32 -3.17 -0.97
C VAL A 186 13.66 -4.25 -0.15
N LYS A 187 12.83 -3.86 0.83
CA LYS A 187 12.14 -4.76 1.75
C LYS A 187 10.62 -4.68 1.58
N LEU A 188 9.96 -5.85 1.59
CA LEU A 188 8.52 -5.98 1.41
C LEU A 188 7.84 -6.50 2.68
N ILE A 189 6.82 -5.78 3.15
CA ILE A 189 5.96 -6.21 4.24
C ILE A 189 4.63 -6.73 3.65
N VAL A 190 4.28 -7.97 3.97
CA VAL A 190 3.02 -8.61 3.61
C VAL A 190 2.16 -8.76 4.85
N VAL A 191 1.10 -7.96 4.96
CA VAL A 191 0.16 -8.08 6.08
C VAL A 191 -0.96 -9.04 5.71
N ILE A 192 -1.08 -10.11 6.49
CA ILE A 192 -2.09 -11.16 6.39
C ILE A 192 -3.12 -10.97 7.49
N ARG A 193 -4.39 -11.16 7.17
CA ARG A 193 -5.52 -11.16 8.10
C ARG A 193 -6.35 -12.40 7.83
N ASN A 194 -7.13 -12.86 8.80
CA ASN A 194 -8.08 -13.94 8.61
C ASN A 194 -8.84 -13.78 7.25
N PRO A 195 -8.76 -14.78 6.35
CA PRO A 195 -9.33 -14.69 5.01
C PRO A 195 -10.82 -14.36 5.00
N TYR A 196 -11.61 -14.99 5.88
CA TYR A 196 -13.05 -14.77 5.99
C TYR A 196 -13.35 -13.32 6.37
N ASP A 197 -12.61 -12.77 7.34
CA ASP A 197 -12.77 -11.37 7.70
C ASP A 197 -12.37 -10.40 6.60
N ASN A 198 -11.30 -10.73 5.89
CA ASN A 198 -10.87 -9.91 4.78
C ASN A 198 -11.93 -9.87 3.66
N ILE A 199 -12.48 -11.04 3.33
CA ILE A 199 -13.55 -11.23 2.34
C ILE A 199 -14.82 -10.51 2.79
N SER A 200 -15.30 -10.75 4.01
CA SER A 200 -16.52 -10.12 4.55
C SER A 200 -16.37 -8.60 4.67
N THR A 201 -15.22 -8.09 5.11
CA THR A 201 -14.96 -6.65 5.15
C THR A 201 -15.05 -6.03 3.75
N ARG A 202 -14.54 -6.71 2.71
CA ARG A 202 -14.63 -6.21 1.33
C ARG A 202 -16.07 -6.25 0.80
N PHE A 203 -16.78 -7.35 1.04
CA PHE A 203 -18.19 -7.53 0.68
C PHE A 203 -19.08 -6.45 1.32
N LEU A 204 -18.88 -6.14 2.61
CA LEU A 204 -19.63 -5.11 3.32
C LEU A 204 -19.32 -3.68 2.86
N ARG A 205 -18.09 -3.42 2.37
CA ARG A 205 -17.67 -2.06 1.94
C ARG A 205 -18.09 -1.70 0.52
N HIS A 206 -18.23 -2.69 -0.36
CA HIS A 206 -18.53 -2.46 -1.77
C HIS A 206 -19.99 -2.80 -2.02
N ASN A 207 -20.62 -2.09 -2.97
CA ASN A 207 -22.03 -2.23 -3.27
C ASN A 207 -22.40 -3.72 -3.51
N ARG A 208 -23.52 -4.18 -2.93
CA ARG A 208 -24.00 -5.59 -2.90
C ARG A 208 -24.37 -6.19 -4.26
N GLN A 209 -23.97 -5.56 -5.37
CA GLN A 209 -24.22 -6.05 -6.73
C GLN A 209 -23.37 -7.28 -7.08
N ASN A 210 -22.31 -7.57 -6.32
CA ASN A 210 -21.48 -8.75 -6.51
C ASN A 210 -21.76 -9.81 -5.43
N THR A 211 -21.62 -11.08 -5.79
CA THR A 211 -21.80 -12.22 -4.88
C THR A 211 -20.62 -12.37 -3.91
N LEU A 212 -20.83 -13.07 -2.78
CA LEU A 212 -19.73 -13.40 -1.86
C LEU A 212 -18.63 -14.21 -2.57
N MET A 213 -19.01 -15.11 -3.50
CA MET A 213 -18.08 -15.87 -4.33
C MET A 213 -17.13 -14.98 -5.15
N HIS A 214 -17.63 -13.86 -5.70
CA HIS A 214 -16.78 -12.90 -6.39
C HIS A 214 -15.66 -12.33 -5.49
N TYR A 215 -15.95 -12.09 -4.20
CA TYR A 215 -14.94 -11.62 -3.25
C TYR A 215 -13.97 -12.72 -2.82
N ILE A 216 -14.46 -13.97 -2.71
CA ILE A 216 -13.61 -15.17 -2.53
C ILE A 216 -12.61 -15.29 -3.68
N ASP A 217 -13.07 -15.23 -4.93
CA ASP A 217 -12.20 -15.31 -6.11
C ASP A 217 -11.17 -14.17 -6.16
N ASN A 218 -11.59 -12.95 -5.85
CA ASN A 218 -10.71 -11.80 -5.76
C ASN A 218 -9.65 -11.93 -4.66
N TYR A 219 -10.01 -12.54 -3.52
CA TYR A 219 -9.07 -12.79 -2.43
C TYR A 219 -7.98 -13.77 -2.86
N PHE A 220 -8.36 -14.93 -3.43
CA PHE A 220 -7.39 -15.94 -3.86
C PHE A 220 -6.62 -15.54 -5.12
N SER A 221 -7.17 -14.68 -5.98
CA SER A 221 -6.41 -14.00 -7.03
C SER A 221 -5.28 -13.15 -6.45
N ALA A 222 -5.53 -12.45 -5.34
CA ALA A 222 -4.47 -11.73 -4.63
C ALA A 222 -3.46 -12.67 -3.97
N CYS A 223 -3.89 -13.79 -3.38
CA CYS A 223 -2.97 -14.81 -2.85
C CYS A 223 -2.01 -15.34 -3.92
N ARG A 224 -2.53 -15.65 -5.11
CA ARG A 224 -1.69 -16.10 -6.24
C ARG A 224 -0.63 -15.07 -6.61
N ARG A 225 -1.03 -13.79 -6.75
CA ARG A 225 -0.09 -12.69 -7.04
C ARG A 225 1.01 -12.57 -5.97
N ILE A 226 0.66 -12.65 -4.69
CA ILE A 226 1.64 -12.60 -3.60
C ILE A 226 2.62 -13.76 -3.73
N ASN A 227 2.10 -14.98 -3.94
CA ASN A 227 2.92 -16.17 -4.09
C ASN A 227 3.84 -16.11 -5.32
N ASP A 228 3.34 -15.57 -6.45
CA ASP A 228 4.11 -15.44 -7.67
C ASP A 228 5.21 -14.39 -7.54
N VAL A 229 4.94 -13.24 -6.92
CA VAL A 229 5.97 -12.21 -6.71
C VAL A 229 7.00 -12.68 -5.67
N ARG A 230 6.59 -13.41 -4.62
CA ARG A 230 7.49 -13.96 -3.60
C ARG A 230 8.62 -14.82 -4.19
N LYS A 231 8.39 -15.51 -5.31
CA LYS A 231 9.40 -16.34 -5.99
C LYS A 231 10.65 -15.57 -6.45
N TYR A 232 10.53 -14.26 -6.62
CA TYR A 232 11.61 -13.39 -7.12
C TYR A 232 12.23 -12.50 -6.02
N ILE A 233 11.89 -12.78 -4.76
CA ILE A 233 12.35 -12.00 -3.60
C ILE A 233 13.12 -12.93 -2.67
N ASN A 234 14.28 -12.48 -2.19
CA ASN A 234 15.03 -13.24 -1.19
C ASN A 234 14.18 -13.37 0.08
N PRO A 235 14.17 -14.52 0.76
CA PRO A 235 13.42 -14.69 2.00
C PRO A 235 13.74 -13.63 3.08
N SER A 236 14.96 -13.10 3.10
CA SER A 236 15.39 -12.02 4.01
C SER A 236 14.83 -10.63 3.68
N ASP A 237 14.27 -10.44 2.48
CA ASP A 237 13.75 -9.17 1.97
C ASP A 237 12.21 -9.12 2.00
N ILE A 238 11.55 -10.15 2.54
CA ILE A 238 10.10 -10.22 2.67
C ILE A 238 9.68 -10.67 4.08
N LEU A 239 8.81 -9.88 4.72
CA LEU A 239 8.26 -10.18 6.03
C LEU A 239 6.75 -10.38 5.94
N PHE A 240 6.26 -11.50 6.45
CA PHE A 240 4.83 -11.73 6.65
C PHE A 240 4.43 -11.32 8.07
N VAL A 241 3.50 -10.38 8.19
CA VAL A 241 2.97 -9.90 9.47
C VAL A 241 1.52 -10.35 9.60
N ARG A 242 1.19 -11.06 10.68
CA ARG A 242 -0.20 -11.45 10.98
C ARG A 242 -0.89 -10.33 11.72
N HIS A 243 -2.01 -9.88 11.16
CA HIS A 243 -2.84 -8.82 11.71
C HIS A 243 -3.30 -9.14 13.14
N GLU A 244 -3.78 -10.37 13.36
CA GLU A 244 -4.25 -10.84 14.66
C GLU A 244 -3.13 -10.84 15.70
N ALA A 245 -1.95 -11.36 15.36
CA ALA A 245 -0.77 -11.32 16.24
C ALA A 245 -0.32 -9.88 16.54
N PHE A 246 -0.35 -9.00 15.54
CA PHE A 246 -0.02 -7.59 15.71
C PHE A 246 -0.97 -6.87 16.67
N ILE A 247 -2.24 -7.25 16.70
CA ILE A 247 -3.21 -6.67 17.65
C ILE A 247 -2.99 -7.21 19.06
N GLU A 248 -2.69 -8.49 19.17
CA GLU A 248 -2.49 -9.16 20.46
C GLU A 248 -1.20 -8.70 21.14
N ASN A 249 -0.11 -8.55 20.38
CA ASN A 249 1.22 -8.20 20.89
C ASN A 249 1.86 -7.04 20.10
N PRO A 250 1.26 -5.84 20.10
CA PRO A 250 1.66 -4.76 19.20
C PRO A 250 3.10 -4.28 19.39
N GLU A 251 3.59 -4.19 20.62
CA GLU A 251 4.96 -3.75 20.90
C GLU A 251 6.00 -4.75 20.36
N GLN A 252 5.76 -6.04 20.56
CA GLN A 252 6.63 -7.11 20.09
C GLN A 252 6.65 -7.18 18.57
N GLU A 253 5.48 -7.19 17.93
CA GLU A 253 5.35 -7.29 16.48
C GLU A 253 5.89 -6.04 15.77
N LEU A 254 5.68 -4.86 16.35
CA LEU A 254 6.29 -3.61 15.86
C LEU A 254 7.82 -3.66 15.98
N THR A 255 8.34 -4.13 17.11
CA THR A 255 9.80 -4.30 17.32
C THR A 255 10.41 -5.21 16.27
N GLN A 256 9.78 -6.36 15.99
CA GLN A 256 10.25 -7.28 14.95
C GLN A 256 10.19 -6.64 13.56
N THR A 257 9.12 -5.89 13.26
CA THR A 257 8.97 -5.20 11.98
C THR A 257 10.03 -4.11 11.79
N CYS A 258 10.31 -3.30 12.82
CA CYS A 258 11.38 -2.29 12.79
C CYS A 258 12.76 -2.94 12.61
N ARG A 259 13.04 -4.01 13.36
CA ARG A 259 14.30 -4.77 13.22
C ARG A 259 14.46 -5.34 11.82
N PHE A 260 13.39 -5.91 11.25
CA PHE A 260 13.39 -6.37 9.87
C PHE A 260 13.76 -5.25 8.89
N LEU A 261 13.29 -4.02 9.10
CA LEU A 261 13.65 -2.88 8.25
C LEU A 261 15.06 -2.31 8.51
N GLY A 262 15.69 -2.70 9.62
CA GLY A 262 16.99 -2.19 10.07
C GLY A 262 16.88 -0.93 10.95
N ALA A 263 15.71 -0.65 11.52
CA ALA A 263 15.50 0.42 12.49
C ALA A 263 15.69 -0.09 13.93
N GLY A 264 16.27 0.76 14.78
CA GLY A 264 16.14 0.62 16.23
C GLY A 264 14.72 0.91 16.69
N ILE A 265 14.41 0.66 17.96
CA ILE A 265 13.12 1.01 18.55
C ILE A 265 13.31 1.45 20.00
N SER A 266 12.64 2.54 20.41
CA SER A 266 12.59 2.95 21.81
C SER A 266 11.32 2.42 22.48
N ALA A 267 11.36 2.22 23.80
CA ALA A 267 10.21 1.75 24.56
C ALA A 267 9.04 2.75 24.52
N GLU A 268 9.34 4.05 24.50
CA GLU A 268 8.36 5.14 24.44
C GLU A 268 7.62 5.11 23.10
N TYR A 269 8.34 4.96 21.99
CA TYR A 269 7.75 4.83 20.67
C TYR A 269 6.87 3.58 20.56
N ALA A 270 7.35 2.44 21.07
CA ALA A 270 6.61 1.18 21.03
C ALA A 270 5.28 1.30 21.80
N LYS A 271 5.32 1.82 23.04
CA LYS A 271 4.15 2.08 23.87
C LYS A 271 3.17 3.07 23.23
N ALA A 272 3.68 4.17 22.68
CA ALA A 272 2.85 5.16 21.98
C ALA A 272 2.13 4.53 20.78
N CYS A 273 2.83 3.73 19.98
CA CYS A 273 2.22 3.01 18.87
C CYS A 273 1.17 2.00 19.33
N ALA A 274 1.48 1.20 20.35
CA ALA A 274 0.56 0.21 20.91
C ALA A 274 -0.74 0.83 21.45
N SER A 275 -0.65 2.05 22.02
CA SER A 275 -1.81 2.74 22.60
C SER A 275 -2.94 3.04 21.61
N ILE A 276 -2.65 3.14 20.31
CA ILE A 276 -3.66 3.40 19.27
C ILE A 276 -4.14 2.12 18.58
N VAL A 277 -3.50 0.98 18.88
CA VAL A 277 -3.94 -0.31 18.37
C VAL A 277 -5.21 -0.69 19.12
N TYR A 278 -6.24 -1.07 18.37
CA TYR A 278 -7.52 -1.44 18.94
C TYR A 278 -7.40 -2.76 19.72
N LYS A 279 -8.22 -2.92 20.77
CA LYS A 279 -8.09 -4.02 21.74
C LYS A 279 -8.30 -5.42 21.16
N SER A 280 -9.06 -5.56 20.07
CA SER A 280 -9.36 -6.86 19.48
C SER A 280 -9.66 -6.79 17.98
N PRO A 281 -9.27 -7.81 17.21
CA PRO A 281 -9.59 -7.88 15.78
C PRO A 281 -11.10 -7.87 15.56
N VAL A 282 -11.54 -7.01 14.64
CA VAL A 282 -12.94 -7.02 14.19
C VAL A 282 -13.19 -8.30 13.38
N LYS A 283 -14.06 -9.18 13.90
CA LYS A 283 -14.49 -10.40 13.24
C LYS A 283 -15.70 -10.18 12.31
N SER A 284 -15.48 -9.38 11.26
CA SER A 284 -16.48 -9.05 10.23
C SER A 284 -17.14 -10.26 9.53
N ARG A 285 -16.53 -11.45 9.61
CA ARG A 285 -17.11 -12.69 9.11
C ARG A 285 -18.46 -13.02 9.76
N HIS A 286 -18.68 -12.61 11.00
CA HIS A 286 -19.95 -12.77 11.72
C HIS A 286 -20.97 -11.67 11.44
N GLU A 287 -20.62 -10.65 10.64
CA GLU A 287 -21.55 -9.57 10.26
C GLU A 287 -22.34 -9.89 8.98
N ILE A 288 -22.10 -11.05 8.35
CA ILE A 288 -22.83 -11.55 7.18
C ILE A 288 -23.11 -13.03 7.30
N GLN A 289 -24.11 -13.51 6.56
CA GLN A 289 -24.38 -14.94 6.44
C GLN A 289 -23.37 -15.59 5.48
N TRP A 290 -22.71 -16.64 5.96
CA TRP A 290 -21.84 -17.51 5.17
C TRP A 290 -22.54 -18.84 4.96
N GLU A 291 -22.76 -19.20 3.70
CA GLU A 291 -23.22 -20.55 3.37
C GLU A 291 -22.12 -21.58 3.66
N PRO A 292 -22.44 -22.75 4.26
CA PRO A 292 -21.44 -23.77 4.60
C PRO A 292 -20.54 -24.16 3.41
N GLY A 293 -21.10 -24.25 2.21
CA GLY A 293 -20.33 -24.54 0.99
C GLY A 293 -19.28 -23.47 0.64
N LEU A 294 -19.55 -22.19 0.94
CA LEU A 294 -18.57 -21.11 0.72
C LEU A 294 -17.47 -21.14 1.78
N ILE A 295 -17.79 -21.54 3.01
CA ILE A 295 -16.78 -21.76 4.07
C ILE A 295 -15.80 -22.85 3.61
N GLU A 296 -16.33 -23.97 3.14
CA GLU A 296 -15.53 -25.09 2.66
C GLU A 296 -14.66 -24.70 1.45
N ILE A 297 -15.20 -23.94 0.49
CA ILE A 297 -14.42 -23.41 -0.64
C ILE A 297 -13.22 -22.57 -0.16
N VAL A 298 -13.43 -21.70 0.83
CA VAL A 298 -12.34 -20.88 1.38
C VAL A 298 -11.32 -21.77 2.09
N ARG A 299 -11.75 -22.69 2.96
CA ARG A 299 -10.87 -23.65 3.65
C ARG A 299 -10.00 -24.44 2.65
N THR A 300 -10.60 -25.04 1.63
CA THR A 300 -9.89 -25.81 0.61
C THR A 300 -8.89 -24.96 -0.18
N ARG A 301 -9.24 -23.72 -0.52
CA ARG A 301 -8.34 -22.83 -1.28
C ARG A 301 -7.21 -22.25 -0.42
N MET A 302 -7.44 -22.02 0.87
CA MET A 302 -6.43 -21.54 1.83
C MET A 302 -5.27 -22.52 1.96
N ALA A 303 -5.55 -23.83 1.96
CA ALA A 303 -4.54 -24.88 2.11
C ALA A 303 -3.40 -24.83 1.07
N ARG A 304 -3.59 -24.11 -0.04
CA ARG A 304 -2.58 -23.93 -1.09
C ARG A 304 -1.53 -22.85 -0.78
N PHE A 305 -1.69 -22.10 0.32
CA PHE A 305 -0.85 -20.96 0.65
C PHE A 305 -0.33 -21.11 2.09
N ASP A 306 0.98 -21.34 2.23
CA ASP A 306 1.67 -21.51 3.52
C ASP A 306 1.44 -20.35 4.50
N PHE A 307 1.45 -19.11 4.00
CA PHE A 307 1.21 -17.91 4.80
C PHE A 307 -0.24 -17.78 5.33
N LEU A 308 -1.16 -18.67 4.92
CA LEU A 308 -2.52 -18.76 5.47
C LEU A 308 -2.70 -19.91 6.46
N ALA A 309 -1.66 -20.70 6.73
CA ALA A 309 -1.73 -21.81 7.67
C ALA A 309 -2.21 -21.34 9.06
N GLY A 310 -3.02 -22.15 9.72
CA GLY A 310 -3.55 -21.87 11.06
C GLY A 310 -4.80 -20.97 11.10
N TYR A 311 -5.22 -20.37 9.99
CA TYR A 311 -6.52 -19.69 9.92
C TYR A 311 -7.66 -20.66 9.63
N SER A 312 -8.81 -20.38 10.22
CA SER A 312 -10.08 -21.08 10.05
C SER A 312 -11.23 -20.05 10.07
N TYR A 313 -12.47 -20.52 9.97
CA TYR A 313 -13.60 -19.62 10.13
C TYR A 313 -13.78 -19.19 11.59
N GLU A 314 -13.34 -20.03 12.52
CA GLU A 314 -13.52 -19.91 13.96
C GLU A 314 -12.44 -18.99 14.59
N ASN A 315 -11.18 -19.08 14.12
CA ASN A 315 -10.04 -18.33 14.65
C ASN A 315 -9.63 -17.13 13.77
#